data_AF-A0A6E8VLK9-F1
#
_entry.id   AF-A0A6E8VLK9-F1
#
_cell.length_a   1.000
_cell.length_b   1.000
_cell.length_c   1.000
_cell.angle_alpha   90.00
_cell.angle_beta   90.00
_cell.angle_gamma   90.00
#
_symmetry.space_group_name_H-M   'P 1'
#
loop_
_entity.id
_entity.type
_entity.pdbx_description
1 polymer ?
#
loop_
_entity_poly.entity_id
_entity_poly.type
_entity_poly.pdbx_seq_one_letter_code
_entity_poly.pdbx_strand_id
1 'polypeptide(L)'
;MDALETKPQICNIPETKIQPVEIEILPVVYDIIRSVEKDPIDNTAKQKESAECSHKVTELQKTLDAARSTIRKLHGIEYSKEEQLRRLESLRKQLALKQQLIKKYKNVQF
;
A
#
# COMPACT_ATOMS: atom_id res chain seq x y z
N MET A 1 -19.21 20.28 35.22
CA MET A 1 -18.20 19.62 34.37
C MET A 1 -18.93 19.26 33.08
N ASP A 2 -19.17 20.26 32.25
CA ASP A 2 -19.90 20.12 30.99
C ASP A 2 -19.16 19.17 30.06
N ALA A 3 -19.86 18.14 29.61
CA ALA A 3 -19.39 17.25 28.56
C ALA A 3 -19.16 18.10 27.31
N LEU A 4 -17.89 18.30 26.94
CA LEU A 4 -17.52 18.91 25.68
C LEU A 4 -18.09 18.04 24.56
N GLU A 5 -19.23 18.45 24.07
CA GLU A 5 -19.90 17.89 22.91
C GLU A 5 -19.05 18.25 21.68
N THR A 6 -18.02 17.46 21.44
CA THR A 6 -17.15 17.57 20.26
C THR A 6 -18.00 17.30 19.03
N LYS A 7 -18.50 18.38 18.42
CA LYS A 7 -19.18 18.37 17.13
C LYS A 7 -18.37 17.53 16.15
N PRO A 8 -19.00 16.61 15.39
CA PRO A 8 -18.29 15.77 14.44
C PRO A 8 -17.69 16.67 13.35
N GLN A 9 -16.38 16.85 13.38
CA GLN A 9 -15.65 17.52 12.31
C GLN A 9 -15.79 16.68 11.03
N ILE A 10 -16.29 17.32 9.98
CA ILE A 10 -16.43 16.72 8.65
C ILE A 10 -15.05 16.77 7.99
N CYS A 11 -14.25 15.73 8.19
CA CYS A 11 -12.99 15.57 7.47
C CYS A 11 -13.29 15.02 6.08
N ASN A 12 -13.05 15.82 5.03
CA ASN A 12 -13.00 15.33 3.66
C ASN A 12 -11.76 14.43 3.53
N ILE A 13 -11.96 13.11 3.54
CA ILE A 13 -10.90 12.16 3.18
C ILE A 13 -10.97 12.01 1.65
N PRO A 14 -9.95 12.44 0.89
CA PRO A 14 -9.89 12.13 -0.53
C PRO A 14 -9.87 10.60 -0.68
N GLU A 15 -10.90 10.06 -1.35
CA GLU A 15 -11.01 8.64 -1.71
C GLU A 15 -9.87 8.28 -2.67
N THR A 16 -8.71 7.94 -2.11
CA THR A 16 -7.64 7.31 -2.86
C THR A 16 -7.99 5.82 -2.89
N LYS A 17 -8.47 5.33 -4.04
CA LYS A 17 -8.58 3.88 -4.27
C LYS A 17 -7.24 3.25 -3.92
N ILE A 18 -7.21 2.46 -2.85
CA ILE A 18 -6.04 1.69 -2.45
C ILE A 18 -5.86 0.62 -3.51
N GLN A 19 -5.00 0.88 -4.49
CA GLN A 19 -4.58 -0.17 -5.41
C GLN A 19 -3.64 -1.09 -4.62
N PRO A 20 -3.87 -2.41 -4.63
CA PRO A 20 -2.93 -3.34 -4.04
C PRO A 20 -1.57 -3.13 -4.72
N VAL A 21 -0.52 -2.98 -3.92
CA VAL A 21 0.84 -2.89 -4.45
C VAL A 21 1.23 -4.30 -4.88
N GLU A 22 0.97 -4.64 -6.13
CA GLU A 22 1.44 -5.89 -6.73
C GLU A 22 2.95 -5.76 -6.97
N ILE A 23 3.74 -6.50 -6.18
CA ILE A 23 5.20 -6.53 -6.29
C ILE A 23 5.59 -7.93 -6.74
N GLU A 24 5.98 -8.06 -8.00
CA GLU A 24 6.43 -9.34 -8.56
C GLU A 24 7.96 -9.50 -8.40
N ILE A 25 8.40 -10.08 -7.27
CA ILE A 25 9.83 -10.37 -7.03
C ILE A 25 10.24 -11.81 -7.35
N LEU A 26 9.28 -12.74 -7.34
CA LEU A 26 9.56 -14.17 -7.43
C LEU A 26 10.28 -14.58 -8.72
N PRO A 27 9.94 -14.05 -9.92
CA PRO A 27 10.67 -14.40 -11.14
C PRO A 27 12.16 -14.05 -11.05
N VAL A 28 12.48 -12.86 -10.52
CA VAL A 28 13.86 -12.39 -10.37
C VAL A 28 14.62 -13.21 -9.32
N VAL A 29 13.98 -13.54 -8.20
CA VAL A 29 14.57 -14.38 -7.15
C VAL A 29 14.87 -15.78 -7.70
N TYR A 30 13.92 -16.40 -8.39
CA TYR A 30 14.10 -17.70 -9.03
C TYR A 30 15.28 -17.70 -9.99
N ASP A 31 15.37 -16.66 -10.82
CA ASP A 31 16.45 -16.50 -11.79
C ASP A 31 17.83 -16.35 -11.14
N ILE A 32 17.92 -15.65 -10.00
CA ILE A 32 19.16 -15.53 -9.22
C ILE A 32 19.56 -16.89 -8.66
N ILE A 33 18.63 -17.60 -8.01
CA ILE A 33 18.87 -18.95 -7.47
C ILE A 33 19.35 -19.89 -8.57
N ARG A 34 18.67 -19.90 -9.72
CA ARG A 34 19.05 -20.74 -10.85
C ARG A 34 20.41 -20.36 -11.45
N SER A 35 20.80 -19.08 -11.39
CA SER A 35 22.11 -18.64 -11.90
C SER A 35 23.27 -19.07 -11.01
N VAL A 36 23.05 -19.26 -9.70
CA VAL A 36 24.10 -19.75 -8.78
C VAL A 36 24.20 -21.27 -8.76
N GLU A 37 23.17 -21.98 -9.22
CA GLU A 37 23.16 -23.45 -9.34
C GLU A 37 23.82 -23.96 -10.64
N LYS A 38 24.14 -23.08 -11.59
CA LYS A 38 24.81 -23.47 -12.83
C LYS A 38 26.32 -23.66 -12.62
N ASP A 39 26.83 -24.80 -13.07
CA ASP A 39 28.28 -25.01 -13.20
C ASP A 39 28.78 -24.42 -14.53
N PRO A 40 29.64 -23.39 -14.51
CA PRO A 40 30.14 -22.78 -15.73
C PRO A 40 31.14 -23.70 -16.45
N ILE A 41 30.97 -23.84 -17.76
CA ILE A 41 31.80 -24.71 -18.63
C ILE A 41 33.23 -24.17 -18.77
N ASP A 42 33.41 -22.84 -18.75
CA ASP A 42 34.71 -22.17 -18.85
C ASP A 42 34.76 -20.82 -18.09
N ASN A 43 35.95 -20.24 -17.95
CA ASN A 43 36.16 -18.98 -17.23
C ASN A 43 35.43 -17.78 -17.88
N THR A 44 35.27 -17.78 -19.20
CA THR A 44 34.54 -16.71 -19.91
C THR A 44 33.05 -16.77 -19.59
N ALA A 45 32.45 -17.96 -19.61
CA ALA A 45 31.06 -18.18 -19.21
C ALA A 45 30.84 -17.79 -17.75
N LYS A 46 31.77 -18.19 -16.85
CA LYS A 46 31.71 -17.82 -15.42
C LYS A 46 31.67 -16.30 -15.21
N GLN A 47 32.53 -15.55 -15.91
CA GLN A 47 32.58 -14.09 -15.80
C GLN A 47 31.27 -13.46 -16.27
N LYS A 48 30.73 -13.94 -17.40
CA LYS A 48 29.47 -13.47 -17.97
C LYS A 48 28.27 -13.77 -17.07
N GLU A 49 28.13 -15.00 -16.59
CA GLU A 49 27.04 -15.41 -15.70
C GLU A 49 27.09 -14.66 -14.36
N SER A 50 28.29 -14.41 -13.81
CA SER A 50 28.46 -13.61 -12.61
C SER A 50 28.01 -12.16 -12.81
N ALA A 51 28.32 -11.55 -13.96
CA ALA A 51 27.87 -10.20 -14.31
C ALA A 51 26.34 -10.13 -14.49
N GLU A 52 25.75 -11.12 -15.17
CA GLU A 52 24.29 -11.22 -15.34
C GLU A 52 23.58 -11.41 -13.99
N CYS A 53 24.09 -12.28 -13.12
CA CYS A 53 23.55 -12.48 -11.78
C CYS A 53 23.61 -11.19 -10.94
N SER A 54 24.75 -10.49 -10.97
CA SER A 54 24.91 -9.20 -10.28
C SER A 54 23.91 -8.14 -10.77
N HIS A 55 23.62 -8.14 -12.07
CA HIS A 55 22.60 -7.27 -12.64
C HIS A 55 21.21 -7.62 -12.10
N LYS A 56 20.83 -8.90 -12.07
CA LYS A 56 19.54 -9.36 -11.52
C LYS A 56 19.37 -9.03 -10.03
N VAL A 57 20.44 -9.15 -9.24
CA VAL A 57 20.45 -8.74 -7.83
C VAL A 57 20.19 -7.23 -7.70
N THR A 58 20.80 -6.42 -8.56
CA THR A 58 20.59 -4.96 -8.57
C THR A 58 19.15 -4.61 -8.96
N GLU A 59 18.58 -5.30 -9.95
CA GLU A 59 17.18 -5.12 -10.34
C GLU A 59 16.23 -5.51 -9.19
N LEU A 60 16.47 -6.62 -8.51
CA LEU A 60 15.70 -7.00 -7.32
C LEU A 60 15.75 -5.91 -6.24
N GLN A 61 16.93 -5.35 -5.98
CA GLN A 61 17.09 -4.26 -5.01
C GLN A 61 16.24 -3.03 -5.39
N LYS A 62 16.29 -2.60 -6.66
CA LYS A 62 15.47 -1.48 -7.16
C LYS A 62 13.97 -1.74 -6.98
N THR A 63 13.50 -2.94 -7.30
CA THR A 63 12.09 -3.32 -7.16
C THR A 63 11.65 -3.26 -5.70
N LEU A 64 12.49 -3.75 -4.78
CA LEU A 64 12.23 -3.68 -3.34
C LEU A 64 12.20 -2.24 -2.81
N ASP A 65 13.10 -1.38 -3.29
CA ASP A 65 13.12 0.02 -2.87
C ASP A 65 11.94 0.81 -3.42
N ALA A 66 11.52 0.54 -4.66
CA ALA A 66 10.29 1.08 -5.22
C ALA A 66 9.06 0.64 -4.41
N ALA A 67 8.98 -0.65 -4.05
CA ALA A 67 7.94 -1.20 -3.20
C ALA A 67 7.87 -0.50 -1.83
N ARG A 68 9.03 -0.34 -1.15
CA ARG A 68 9.11 0.38 0.12
C ARG A 68 8.63 1.82 -0.01
N SER A 69 9.00 2.51 -1.08
CA SER A 69 8.56 3.87 -1.37
C SER A 69 7.03 3.94 -1.53
N THR A 70 6.44 2.98 -2.24
CA THR A 70 4.98 2.91 -2.41
C THR A 70 4.26 2.63 -1.09
N ILE A 71 4.75 1.68 -0.28
CA ILE A 71 4.20 1.37 1.03
C ILE A 71 4.21 2.61 1.94
N ARG A 72 5.29 3.41 1.93
CA ARG A 72 5.39 4.65 2.69
C ARG A 72 4.42 5.75 2.26
N LYS A 73 3.83 5.65 1.07
CA LYS A 73 2.81 6.58 0.58
C LYS A 73 1.39 6.13 0.92
N LEU A 74 1.20 4.94 1.48
CA LEU A 74 -0.13 4.44 1.83
C LEU A 74 -0.73 5.30 2.94
N HIS A 75 -1.95 5.80 2.70
CA HIS A 75 -2.66 6.56 3.70
C HIS A 75 -2.94 5.71 4.94
N GLY A 76 -2.68 6.30 6.10
CA GLY A 76 -3.02 5.73 7.39
C GLY A 76 -1.95 4.85 8.03
N ILE A 77 -0.82 4.58 7.36
CA ILE A 77 0.32 3.86 7.96
C ILE A 77 0.93 4.59 9.17
N GLU A 78 0.68 5.90 9.29
CA GLU A 78 1.15 6.75 10.38
C GLU A 78 0.35 6.54 11.68
N TYR A 79 -0.84 5.96 11.58
CA TYR A 79 -1.74 5.77 12.71
C TYR A 79 -1.54 4.40 13.34
N SER A 80 -1.69 4.32 14.67
CA SER A 80 -1.79 3.02 15.34
C SER A 80 -3.05 2.28 14.89
N LYS A 81 -3.06 0.97 15.03
CA LYS A 81 -4.22 0.13 14.74
C LYS A 81 -5.48 0.63 15.45
N GLU A 82 -5.37 1.01 16.72
CA GLU A 82 -6.48 1.51 17.54
C GLU A 82 -7.01 2.84 17.00
N GLU A 83 -6.12 3.72 16.53
CA GLU A 83 -6.52 4.99 15.91
C GLU A 83 -7.20 4.78 14.55
N GLN A 84 -6.68 3.88 13.71
CA GLN A 84 -7.32 3.51 12.44
C GLN A 84 -8.74 2.98 12.67
N LEU A 85 -8.93 2.10 13.66
CA LEU A 85 -10.25 1.55 14.00
C LEU A 85 -11.22 2.63 14.50
N ARG A 86 -10.76 3.54 15.37
CA ARG A 86 -11.59 4.67 15.84
C ARG A 86 -12.03 5.59 14.70
N ARG A 87 -11.12 5.90 13.77
CA ARG A 87 -11.46 6.70 12.58
C ARG A 87 -12.45 5.99 11.68
N LEU A 88 -12.30 4.69 11.47
CA LEU A 88 -13.24 3.88 10.71
C LEU A 88 -14.64 3.89 11.32
N GLU A 89 -14.75 3.78 12.64
CA GLU A 89 -16.03 3.87 13.34
C GLU A 89 -16.67 5.25 13.19
N SER A 90 -15.88 6.33 13.33
CA SER A 90 -16.34 7.70 13.09
C SER A 90 -16.87 7.89 11.67
N LEU A 91 -16.16 7.39 10.65
CA LEU A 91 -16.59 7.45 9.25
C LEU A 91 -17.90 6.71 9.01
N ARG A 92 -18.10 5.54 9.62
CA ARG A 92 -19.38 4.81 9.55
C ARG A 92 -20.53 5.61 10.14
N LYS A 93 -20.31 6.27 11.29
CA LYS A 93 -21.32 7.15 11.92
C LYS A 93 -21.64 8.35 11.03
N GLN A 94 -20.61 8.99 10.46
CA GLN A 94 -20.79 10.11 9.52
C GLN A 94 -21.57 9.68 8.28
N LEU A 95 -21.24 8.53 7.69
CA LEU A 95 -21.95 8.00 6.53
C LEU A 95 -23.43 7.76 6.84
N ALA A 96 -23.73 7.11 7.97
CA ALA A 96 -25.11 6.88 8.39
C ALA A 96 -25.89 8.18 8.56
N LEU A 97 -25.28 9.20 9.21
CA LEU A 97 -25.89 10.50 9.38
C LEU A 97 -26.12 11.21 8.03
N LYS A 98 -25.14 11.20 7.13
CA LYS A 98 -25.26 11.77 5.79
C LYS A 98 -26.38 11.08 5.00
N GLN A 99 -26.49 9.77 5.06
CA GLN A 99 -27.58 9.01 4.43
C GLN A 99 -28.95 9.37 5.01
N GLN A 100 -29.06 9.50 6.35
CA GLN A 100 -30.30 9.94 6.99
C GLN A 100 -30.69 11.35 6.55
N LEU A 101 -29.73 12.27 6.47
CA LEU A 101 -29.94 13.64 6.02
C LEU A 101 -30.46 13.65 4.57
N ILE A 102 -29.77 12.96 3.67
CA ILE A 102 -30.20 12.82 2.27
C ILE A 102 -31.62 12.26 2.20
N LYS A 103 -31.94 11.19 2.95
CA LYS A 103 -33.29 10.62 2.99
C LYS A 103 -34.34 11.63 3.47
N LYS A 104 -34.03 12.42 4.50
CA LYS A 104 -34.94 13.47 5.02
C LYS A 104 -35.23 14.53 3.96
N TYR A 105 -34.20 15.05 3.29
CA TYR A 105 -34.37 16.13 2.32
C TYR A 105 -34.78 15.65 0.91
N LYS A 106 -34.61 14.37 0.57
CA LYS A 106 -35.04 13.81 -0.71
C LYS A 106 -36.57 13.77 -0.87
N ASN A 107 -37.30 13.76 0.23
CA ASN A 107 -38.78 13.79 0.25
C ASN A 107 -39.35 15.19 0.51
N VAL A 108 -38.49 16.18 0.77
CA VAL A 108 -38.89 17.59 0.91
C VAL A 108 -38.72 18.21 -0.48
N GLN A 109 -39.74 18.04 -1.33
CA GLN A 109 -39.89 18.88 -2.53
C GLN A 109 -40.38 20.25 -2.05
N PHE A 110 -39.64 21.32 -2.40
CA PHE A 110 -40.10 22.69 -2.28
C PHE A 110 -41.03 23.03 -3.44
#